data_AF-A0A6A4W8R2-F1
#
_entry.id   AF-A0A6A4W8R2-F1
#
_cell.length_a   1.000
_cell.length_b   1.000
_cell.length_c   1.000
_cell.angle_alpha   90.00
_cell.angle_beta   90.00
_cell.angle_gamma   90.00
#
_symmetry.space_group_name_H-M   'P 1'
#
loop_
_entity.id
_entity.type
_entity.pdbx_description
1 polymer ?
#
loop_
_entity_poly.entity_id
_entity_poly.type
_entity_poly.pdbx_seq_one_letter_code
_entity_poly.pdbx_strand_id
1 'polypeptide(L)'
;MAVNSAHAPGGGVLIHAGESIILFCKNVVVDFDDVRDCKEMHGDKKGCLYLTTHRMIFTHDKKGDKFVSFSFPFVTLQEVELEQPLFGANYIKGKVRAQPGGGFSGEARFKLTFKHGGCIEFGQAMLQAARMAGRHTSQGFAPPPYTPYQGNVYPAPPPAYTPPQQGFYGWVPPYQTFPDQPPAGSVFVQEAPPPYPGLGGYPAPPGYPPQNGASAPSAPAGAPPVGFYTPGAGPGPAYAPPPPQPGYWEAPPRYQKKND
;
A
#
# COMPACT_ATOMS: atom_id res chain seq x y z
N MET A 1 8.84 -8.54 2.37
CA MET A 1 7.76 -9.47 2.77
C MET A 1 7.91 -9.81 4.23
N ALA A 2 6.81 -9.80 5.01
CA ALA A 2 6.88 -10.14 6.42
C ALA A 2 5.69 -10.94 6.93
N VAL A 3 6.00 -11.94 7.75
CA VAL A 3 5.04 -12.71 8.56
C VAL A 3 4.56 -11.83 9.71
N ASN A 4 3.28 -11.94 10.06
CA ASN A 4 2.67 -11.26 11.20
C ASN A 4 2.86 -9.74 11.20
N SER A 5 2.75 -9.13 10.02
CA SER A 5 3.05 -7.70 9.81
C SER A 5 1.86 -6.83 9.42
N ALA A 6 0.69 -7.42 9.18
CA ALA A 6 -0.47 -6.74 8.61
C ALA A 6 -1.77 -7.05 9.37
N HIS A 7 -1.69 -7.11 10.70
CA HIS A 7 -2.83 -7.25 11.59
C HIS A 7 -2.73 -6.27 12.76
N ALA A 8 -3.88 -5.88 13.32
CA ALA A 8 -3.93 -5.07 14.53
C ALA A 8 -3.83 -5.95 15.80
N PRO A 9 -3.39 -5.41 16.95
CA PRO A 9 -3.26 -6.18 18.20
C PRO A 9 -4.54 -6.89 18.67
N GLY A 10 -5.71 -6.36 18.31
CA GLY A 10 -7.03 -6.95 18.62
C GLY A 10 -7.58 -7.88 17.53
N GLY A 11 -6.81 -8.16 16.48
CA GLY A 11 -7.28 -8.80 15.25
C GLY A 11 -7.79 -7.78 14.23
N GLY A 12 -8.10 -8.27 13.02
CA GLY A 12 -8.39 -7.42 11.86
C GLY A 12 -7.15 -7.10 11.04
N VAL A 13 -7.37 -6.51 9.86
CA VAL A 13 -6.31 -6.16 8.91
C VAL A 13 -5.73 -4.79 9.24
N LEU A 14 -4.41 -4.66 9.15
CA LEU A 14 -3.70 -3.39 9.33
C LEU A 14 -3.15 -2.90 7.98
N ILE A 15 -3.63 -1.73 7.55
CA ILE A 15 -3.17 -1.02 6.36
C ILE A 15 -2.39 0.24 6.73
N HIS A 16 -1.54 0.70 5.82
CA HIS A 16 -0.78 1.95 5.98
C HIS A 16 -1.63 3.19 5.68
N ALA A 17 -1.16 4.36 6.14
CA ALA A 17 -1.74 5.64 5.76
C ALA A 17 -1.68 5.84 4.23
N GLY A 18 -2.81 6.12 3.61
CA GLY A 18 -2.93 6.25 2.15
C GLY A 18 -3.03 4.92 1.39
N GLU A 19 -3.03 3.78 2.07
CA GLU A 19 -3.34 2.48 1.48
C GLU A 19 -4.85 2.23 1.54
N SER A 20 -5.47 1.89 0.41
CA SER A 20 -6.87 1.48 0.33
C SER A 20 -7.02 0.02 -0.11
N ILE A 21 -8.07 -0.65 0.39
CA ILE A 21 -8.49 -1.99 -0.04
C ILE A 21 -9.24 -1.86 -1.38
N ILE A 22 -8.86 -2.69 -2.34
CA ILE A 22 -9.44 -2.79 -3.67
C ILE A 22 -10.45 -3.95 -3.72
N LEU A 23 -10.01 -5.15 -3.34
CA LEU A 23 -10.85 -6.35 -3.30
C LEU A 23 -10.69 -7.05 -1.95
N PHE A 24 -11.75 -7.72 -1.52
CA PHE A 24 -11.77 -8.58 -0.35
C PHE A 24 -12.36 -9.94 -0.71
N CYS A 25 -11.67 -11.01 -0.32
CA CYS A 25 -12.04 -12.39 -0.63
C CYS A 25 -11.95 -13.26 0.63
N LYS A 26 -13.05 -13.91 1.01
CA LYS A 26 -13.11 -14.85 2.13
C LYS A 26 -12.74 -16.28 1.68
N ASN A 27 -12.47 -17.14 2.65
CA ASN A 27 -12.30 -18.58 2.44
C ASN A 27 -11.16 -18.96 1.48
N VAL A 28 -10.10 -18.16 1.47
CA VAL A 28 -8.86 -18.48 0.77
C VAL A 28 -8.01 -19.35 1.69
N VAL A 29 -7.37 -20.37 1.14
CA VAL A 29 -6.34 -21.14 1.85
C VAL A 29 -4.99 -20.72 1.31
N VAL A 30 -4.07 -20.32 2.20
CA VAL A 30 -2.67 -20.12 1.85
C VAL A 30 -1.83 -21.24 2.42
N ASP A 31 -0.91 -21.74 1.60
CA ASP A 31 0.19 -22.61 2.01
C ASP A 31 1.51 -22.02 1.52
N PHE A 32 2.58 -22.32 2.27
CA PHE A 32 3.93 -21.87 1.98
C PHE A 32 4.91 -23.04 1.94
N ASP A 33 5.67 -23.11 0.86
CA ASP A 33 6.77 -24.03 0.64
C ASP A 33 8.11 -23.27 0.63
N ASP A 34 9.21 -24.02 0.71
CA ASP A 34 10.60 -23.52 0.72
C ASP A 34 10.94 -22.57 1.91
N VAL A 35 10.08 -22.51 2.94
CA VAL A 35 10.35 -21.78 4.19
C VAL A 35 11.19 -22.63 5.13
N ARG A 36 12.38 -22.15 5.52
CA ARG A 36 13.32 -22.92 6.38
C ARG A 36 13.33 -22.46 7.84
N ASP A 37 13.13 -21.18 8.07
CA ASP A 37 13.40 -20.51 9.35
C ASP A 37 12.15 -19.94 10.03
N CYS A 38 10.96 -20.20 9.48
CA CYS A 38 9.68 -19.78 10.07
C CYS A 38 8.68 -20.95 10.10
N LYS A 39 8.58 -21.63 11.25
CA LYS A 39 7.72 -22.81 11.41
C LYS A 39 6.23 -22.47 11.37
N GLU A 40 5.90 -21.24 11.75
CA GLU A 40 4.54 -20.71 11.84
C GLU A 40 3.86 -20.69 10.47
N MET A 41 4.62 -20.51 9.40
CA MET A 41 4.13 -20.48 8.01
C MET A 41 3.74 -21.87 7.47
N HIS A 42 4.20 -22.97 8.09
CA HIS A 42 3.90 -24.30 7.57
C HIS A 42 2.43 -24.70 7.78
N GLY A 43 1.95 -25.50 6.83
CA GLY A 43 0.60 -26.05 6.82
C GLY A 43 -0.45 -25.06 6.31
N ASP A 44 -1.59 -25.61 5.91
CA ASP A 44 -2.69 -24.85 5.34
C ASP A 44 -3.25 -23.82 6.35
N LYS A 45 -3.26 -22.55 5.94
CA LYS A 45 -3.90 -21.47 6.69
C LYS A 45 -5.15 -21.02 5.94
N LYS A 46 -6.32 -21.24 6.54
CA LYS A 46 -7.60 -20.71 6.01
C LYS A 46 -7.81 -19.28 6.51
N GLY A 47 -8.25 -18.39 5.63
CA GLY A 47 -8.40 -16.98 5.98
C GLY A 47 -9.06 -16.13 4.92
N CYS A 48 -8.83 -14.83 5.08
CA CYS A 48 -9.26 -13.79 4.16
C CYS A 48 -8.06 -13.20 3.42
N LEU A 49 -8.27 -12.88 2.13
CA LEU A 49 -7.30 -12.26 1.27
C LEU A 49 -7.80 -10.86 0.87
N TYR A 50 -6.94 -9.88 0.97
CA TYR A 50 -7.18 -8.49 0.63
C TYR A 50 -6.25 -8.12 -0.51
N LEU A 51 -6.80 -7.59 -1.60
CA LEU A 51 -6.00 -6.85 -2.58
C LEU A 51 -6.07 -5.38 -2.20
N THR A 52 -4.93 -4.72 -2.04
CA THR A 52 -4.84 -3.30 -1.74
C THR A 52 -4.19 -2.55 -2.90
N THR A 53 -4.14 -1.24 -2.77
CA THR A 53 -3.39 -0.34 -3.64
C THR A 53 -1.88 -0.61 -3.69
N HIS A 54 -1.31 -1.41 -2.77
CA HIS A 54 0.15 -1.57 -2.65
C HIS A 54 0.62 -3.03 -2.56
N ARG A 55 -0.25 -3.94 -2.12
CA ARG A 55 0.09 -5.32 -1.77
C ARG A 55 -1.14 -6.22 -1.73
N MET A 56 -0.93 -7.53 -1.70
CA MET A 56 -1.92 -8.42 -1.10
C MET A 56 -1.68 -8.54 0.41
N ILE A 57 -2.72 -8.77 1.19
CA ILE A 57 -2.62 -9.11 2.61
C ILE A 57 -3.45 -10.37 2.84
N PHE A 58 -2.90 -11.34 3.56
CA PHE A 58 -3.65 -12.48 4.06
C PHE A 58 -3.82 -12.35 5.58
N THR A 59 -5.01 -12.64 6.11
CA THR A 59 -5.27 -12.76 7.55
C THR A 59 -5.85 -14.14 7.85
N HIS A 60 -5.31 -14.83 8.85
CA HIS A 60 -5.76 -16.15 9.26
C HIS A 60 -6.98 -16.07 10.19
N ASP A 61 -7.97 -16.95 9.97
CA ASP A 61 -9.22 -16.93 10.75
C ASP A 61 -9.04 -17.50 12.16
N LYS A 62 -8.05 -18.37 12.37
CA LYS A 62 -7.87 -19.08 13.64
C LYS A 62 -7.20 -18.18 14.68
N LYS A 63 -7.98 -17.76 15.67
CA LYS A 63 -7.48 -17.02 16.83
C LYS A 63 -6.48 -17.86 17.63
N GLY A 64 -5.42 -17.22 18.11
CA GLY A 64 -4.37 -17.87 18.91
C GLY A 64 -3.38 -18.72 18.12
N ASP A 65 -3.53 -18.85 16.79
CA ASP A 65 -2.47 -19.42 15.96
C ASP A 65 -1.27 -18.47 15.92
N LYS A 66 -0.07 -19.03 15.82
CA LYS A 66 1.15 -18.22 15.73
C LYS A 66 1.26 -17.52 14.37
N PHE A 67 0.58 -18.01 13.33
CA PHE A 67 0.47 -17.32 12.06
C PHE A 67 -0.86 -16.55 12.01
N VAL A 68 -0.76 -15.23 12.01
CA VAL A 68 -1.91 -14.31 12.09
C VAL A 68 -2.13 -13.60 10.76
N SER A 69 -1.06 -13.16 10.10
CA SER A 69 -1.16 -12.43 8.84
C SER A 69 0.08 -12.59 7.98
N PHE A 70 -0.03 -12.35 6.69
CA PHE A 70 1.12 -12.21 5.80
C PHE A 70 0.91 -11.07 4.81
N SER A 71 1.94 -10.25 4.63
CA SER A 71 1.92 -9.11 3.70
C SER A 71 2.69 -9.45 2.43
N PHE A 72 2.05 -9.26 1.27
CA PHE A 72 2.58 -9.49 -0.06
C PHE A 72 2.79 -8.21 -0.91
N PRO A 73 3.79 -7.32 -0.65
CA PRO A 73 4.04 -6.18 -1.52
C PRO A 73 4.36 -6.59 -2.96
N PHE A 74 3.77 -5.87 -3.93
CA PHE A 74 3.90 -6.21 -5.34
C PHE A 74 5.37 -6.26 -5.80
N VAL A 75 6.20 -5.37 -5.26
CA VAL A 75 7.65 -5.28 -5.54
C VAL A 75 8.47 -6.50 -5.12
N THR A 76 7.87 -7.40 -4.34
CA THR A 76 8.52 -8.62 -3.84
C THR A 76 7.92 -9.91 -4.40
N LEU A 77 6.90 -9.80 -5.26
CA LEU A 77 6.30 -10.94 -5.95
C LEU A 77 7.15 -11.32 -7.17
N GLN A 78 7.31 -12.62 -7.38
CA GLN A 78 8.05 -13.20 -8.50
C GLN A 78 7.31 -14.44 -9.01
N GLU A 79 7.47 -14.77 -10.29
CA GLU A 79 6.95 -16.02 -10.87
C GLU A 79 5.47 -16.28 -10.54
N VAL A 80 4.63 -15.24 -10.59
CA VAL A 80 3.21 -15.36 -10.25
C VAL A 80 2.46 -16.01 -11.40
N GLU A 81 1.78 -17.12 -11.10
CA GLU A 81 1.02 -17.92 -12.06
C GLU A 81 -0.39 -18.17 -11.53
N LEU A 82 -1.38 -18.06 -12.44
CA LEU A 82 -2.77 -18.41 -12.20
C LEU A 82 -3.04 -19.80 -12.78
N GLU A 83 -3.47 -20.73 -11.95
CA GLU A 83 -3.67 -22.13 -12.32
C GLU A 83 -5.14 -22.50 -12.24
N GLN A 84 -5.62 -23.15 -13.30
CA GLN A 84 -7.00 -23.62 -13.46
C GLN A 84 -7.01 -25.13 -13.72
N PRO A 85 -6.80 -25.95 -12.68
CA PRO A 85 -6.75 -27.38 -12.86
C PRO A 85 -8.13 -27.92 -13.27
N LEU A 86 -8.15 -28.96 -14.11
CA LEU A 86 -9.39 -29.65 -14.51
C LEU A 86 -10.15 -30.23 -13.30
N PHE A 87 -9.42 -30.61 -12.26
CA PHE A 87 -9.96 -31.12 -11.01
C PHE A 87 -9.40 -30.32 -9.83
N GLY A 88 -10.28 -29.90 -8.92
CA GLY A 88 -9.91 -29.12 -7.74
C GLY A 88 -10.21 -27.63 -7.89
N ALA A 89 -9.76 -26.86 -6.89
CA ALA A 89 -9.97 -25.41 -6.87
C ALA A 89 -8.86 -24.68 -7.62
N ASN A 90 -9.22 -23.59 -8.31
CA ASN A 90 -8.26 -22.69 -8.92
C ASN A 90 -7.38 -22.06 -7.84
N TYR A 91 -6.12 -21.82 -8.18
CA TYR A 91 -5.17 -21.22 -7.25
C TYR A 91 -4.22 -20.26 -7.95
N ILE A 92 -3.70 -19.32 -7.18
CA ILE A 92 -2.60 -18.44 -7.58
C ILE A 92 -1.37 -18.93 -6.84
N LYS A 93 -0.28 -19.21 -7.55
CA LYS A 93 1.01 -19.53 -6.94
C LYS A 93 2.06 -18.52 -7.34
N GLY A 94 3.13 -18.44 -6.58
CA GLY A 94 4.29 -17.66 -6.95
C GLY A 94 5.35 -17.69 -5.87
N LYS A 95 6.36 -16.85 -6.06
CA LYS A 95 7.44 -16.65 -5.11
C LYS A 95 7.34 -15.30 -4.45
N VAL A 96 7.87 -15.26 -3.24
CA VAL A 96 7.87 -14.10 -2.40
C VAL A 96 9.23 -13.91 -1.74
N ARG A 97 9.91 -12.79 -2.02
CA ARG A 97 11.23 -12.49 -1.44
C ARG A 97 11.11 -11.91 -0.03
N ALA A 98 11.74 -12.54 0.94
CA ALA A 98 11.83 -12.04 2.31
C ALA A 98 12.38 -10.60 2.35
N GLN A 99 11.86 -9.79 3.27
CA GLN A 99 12.55 -8.54 3.63
C GLN A 99 13.37 -8.77 4.91
N PRO A 100 14.50 -8.07 5.08
CA PRO A 100 15.23 -8.11 6.35
C PRO A 100 14.29 -7.77 7.51
N GLY A 101 14.35 -8.54 8.60
CA GLY A 101 13.45 -8.37 9.75
C GLY A 101 12.02 -8.89 9.54
N GLY A 102 11.70 -9.48 8.38
CA GLY A 102 10.34 -9.94 8.05
C GLY A 102 9.91 -11.27 8.65
N GLY A 103 10.71 -11.88 9.53
CA GLY A 103 10.36 -13.12 10.22
C GLY A 103 10.61 -14.42 9.43
N PHE A 104 11.16 -14.34 8.22
CA PHE A 104 11.69 -15.47 7.45
C PHE A 104 12.81 -14.98 6.51
N SER A 105 13.60 -15.89 5.95
CA SER A 105 14.76 -15.58 5.10
C SER A 105 14.63 -16.16 3.70
N GLY A 106 15.31 -15.53 2.74
CA GLY A 106 15.38 -15.99 1.35
C GLY A 106 14.07 -15.77 0.58
N GLU A 107 13.55 -16.84 0.00
CA GLU A 107 12.31 -16.84 -0.78
C GLU A 107 11.38 -17.89 -0.19
N ALA A 108 10.07 -17.62 -0.22
CA ALA A 108 9.05 -18.63 0.01
C ALA A 108 8.23 -18.80 -1.26
N ARG A 109 7.75 -20.01 -1.53
CA ARG A 109 6.72 -20.25 -2.53
C ARG A 109 5.38 -20.20 -1.84
N PHE A 110 4.47 -19.36 -2.32
CA PHE A 110 3.12 -19.30 -1.80
C PHE A 110 2.16 -19.94 -2.80
N LYS A 111 1.08 -20.51 -2.28
CA LYS A 111 -0.07 -20.93 -3.06
C LYS A 111 -1.34 -20.47 -2.35
N LEU A 112 -2.17 -19.73 -3.08
CA LEU A 112 -3.46 -19.18 -2.65
C LEU A 112 -4.58 -19.93 -3.36
N THR A 113 -5.26 -20.81 -2.64
CA THR A 113 -6.33 -21.66 -3.19
C THR A 113 -7.71 -21.05 -2.91
N PHE A 114 -8.49 -20.82 -3.97
CA PHE A 114 -9.78 -20.13 -3.92
C PHE A 114 -10.92 -21.15 -3.97
N LYS A 115 -11.46 -21.53 -2.81
CA LYS A 115 -12.46 -22.60 -2.70
C LYS A 115 -13.86 -22.22 -3.18
N HIS A 116 -14.14 -20.93 -3.37
CA HIS A 116 -15.48 -20.41 -3.69
C HIS A 116 -15.51 -19.55 -4.95
N GLY A 117 -14.57 -19.74 -5.87
CA GLY A 117 -14.47 -18.94 -7.11
C GLY A 117 -13.70 -17.63 -6.91
N GLY A 118 -13.69 -16.77 -7.93
CA GLY A 118 -12.99 -15.48 -7.94
C GLY A 118 -11.49 -15.55 -8.18
N CYS A 119 -10.88 -16.74 -8.31
CA CYS A 119 -9.43 -16.87 -8.50
C CYS A 119 -8.92 -16.11 -9.72
N ILE A 120 -9.63 -16.22 -10.84
CA ILE A 120 -9.23 -15.63 -12.13
C ILE A 120 -9.31 -14.12 -12.04
N GLU A 121 -10.44 -13.59 -11.57
CA GLU A 121 -10.71 -12.18 -11.43
C GLU A 121 -9.77 -11.53 -10.40
N PHE A 122 -9.52 -12.21 -9.28
CA PHE A 122 -8.55 -11.76 -8.28
C PHE A 122 -7.15 -11.73 -8.88
N GLY A 123 -6.72 -12.79 -9.57
CA GLY A 123 -5.41 -12.90 -10.20
C GLY A 123 -5.20 -11.81 -11.25
N GLN A 124 -6.17 -11.60 -12.13
CA GLN A 124 -6.13 -10.54 -13.13
C GLN A 124 -6.08 -9.14 -12.49
N ALA A 125 -6.89 -8.89 -11.46
CA ALA A 125 -6.87 -7.62 -10.74
C ALA A 125 -5.54 -7.39 -10.02
N MET A 126 -4.95 -8.44 -9.43
CA MET A 126 -3.66 -8.39 -8.77
C MET A 126 -2.53 -8.12 -9.75
N LEU A 127 -2.50 -8.78 -10.91
CA LEU A 127 -1.51 -8.52 -11.95
C LEU A 127 -1.62 -7.09 -12.50
N GLN A 128 -2.84 -6.59 -12.67
CA GLN A 128 -3.07 -5.20 -13.09
C GLN A 128 -2.60 -4.21 -12.03
N ALA A 129 -2.92 -4.44 -10.76
CA ALA A 129 -2.48 -3.64 -9.63
C ALA A 129 -0.95 -3.60 -9.52
N ALA A 130 -0.31 -4.77 -9.60
CA ALA A 130 1.15 -4.90 -9.60
C ALA A 130 1.79 -4.17 -10.79
N ARG A 131 1.20 -4.27 -11.99
CA ARG A 131 1.68 -3.55 -13.18
C ARG A 131 1.61 -2.04 -12.99
N MET A 132 0.55 -1.51 -12.39
CA MET A 132 0.40 -0.07 -12.15
C MET A 132 1.41 0.41 -11.11
N ALA A 133 1.55 -0.29 -9.97
CA ALA A 133 2.53 0.04 -8.94
C ALA A 133 3.99 -0.07 -9.44
N GLY A 134 4.26 -1.04 -10.32
CA GLY A 134 5.56 -1.23 -10.95
C GLY A 134 6.05 -0.04 -11.78
N ARG A 135 5.14 0.79 -12.32
CA ARG A 135 5.50 2.02 -13.06
C ARG A 135 6.21 3.06 -12.19
N HIS A 136 6.01 2.97 -10.89
CA HIS A 136 6.56 3.89 -9.89
C HIS A 136 7.71 3.27 -9.10
N THR A 137 8.11 2.05 -9.45
CA THR A 137 9.19 1.31 -8.80
C THR A 137 10.43 1.38 -9.68
N SER A 138 11.58 1.79 -9.11
CA SER A 138 12.86 1.73 -9.83
C SER A 138 13.33 0.29 -10.00
N GLN A 139 14.07 0.01 -11.08
CA GLN A 139 14.69 -1.29 -11.27
C GLN A 139 15.62 -1.61 -10.09
N GLY A 140 15.51 -2.82 -9.54
CA GLY A 140 16.32 -3.24 -8.39
C GLY A 140 15.86 -2.67 -7.04
N PHE A 141 14.72 -2.00 -6.98
CA PHE A 141 14.16 -1.54 -5.70
C PHE A 141 14.00 -2.71 -4.72
N ALA A 142 14.49 -2.49 -3.50
CA ALA A 142 14.25 -3.36 -2.36
C ALA A 142 13.58 -2.53 -1.27
N PRO A 143 12.47 -3.01 -0.68
CA PRO A 143 11.86 -2.32 0.45
C PRO A 143 12.85 -2.28 1.62
N PRO A 144 12.78 -1.25 2.49
CA PRO A 144 13.58 -1.18 3.69
C PRO A 144 13.31 -2.37 4.62
N PRO A 145 14.22 -2.67 5.56
CA PRO A 145 13.99 -3.67 6.59
C PRO A 145 12.64 -3.45 7.29
N TYR A 146 11.93 -4.55 7.55
CA TYR A 146 10.71 -4.50 8.33
C TYR A 146 11.01 -4.01 9.73
N THR A 147 10.23 -3.04 10.17
CA THR A 147 10.15 -2.64 11.57
C THR A 147 8.69 -2.77 12.01
N PRO A 148 8.40 -3.57 13.05
CA PRO A 148 7.06 -3.62 13.61
C PRO A 148 6.64 -2.23 14.06
N TYR A 149 5.51 -1.75 13.57
CA TYR A 149 5.00 -0.44 13.95
C TYR A 149 4.63 -0.43 15.44
N GLN A 150 5.17 0.55 16.17
CA GLN A 150 4.99 0.72 17.61
C GLN A 150 3.98 1.83 17.97
N GLY A 151 3.46 2.53 16.97
CA GLY A 151 2.52 3.64 17.18
C GLY A 151 1.07 3.18 17.36
N ASN A 152 0.18 4.16 17.51
CA ASN A 152 -1.24 3.89 17.60
C ASN A 152 -1.80 3.44 16.24
N VAL A 153 -2.72 2.48 16.29
CA VAL A 153 -3.56 2.08 15.17
C VAL A 153 -4.99 2.54 15.44
N TYR A 154 -5.66 3.01 14.41
CA TYR A 154 -7.03 3.52 14.52
C TYR A 154 -7.95 2.77 13.57
N PRO A 155 -9.25 2.69 13.85
CA PRO A 155 -10.21 2.23 12.84
C PRO A 155 -10.02 3.05 11.57
N ALA A 156 -9.83 2.38 10.44
CA ALA A 156 -9.73 3.07 9.17
C ALA A 156 -11.08 3.74 8.88
N PRO A 157 -11.15 5.03 8.50
CA PRO A 157 -12.40 5.64 8.07
C PRO A 157 -12.77 5.15 6.66
N PRO A 158 -14.06 5.12 6.27
CA PRO A 158 -14.41 5.11 4.85
C PRO A 158 -13.67 6.26 4.13
N PRO A 159 -13.11 6.06 2.92
CA PRO A 159 -13.30 4.94 1.99
C PRO A 159 -12.17 3.89 2.02
N ALA A 160 -11.33 3.81 3.06
CA ALA A 160 -10.16 2.93 3.06
C ALA A 160 -10.50 1.43 2.85
N TYR A 161 -11.74 1.04 3.13
CA TYR A 161 -12.32 -0.28 2.90
C TYR A 161 -13.59 -0.22 2.04
N THR A 162 -13.83 0.89 1.33
CA THR A 162 -14.94 1.04 0.39
C THR A 162 -14.37 1.42 -0.96
N PRO A 163 -14.35 0.50 -1.93
CA PRO A 163 -13.74 0.79 -3.22
C PRO A 163 -14.42 1.99 -3.90
N PRO A 164 -13.64 2.89 -4.55
CA PRO A 164 -14.21 4.00 -5.29
C PRO A 164 -15.02 3.48 -6.49
N GLN A 165 -16.25 3.98 -6.64
CA GLN A 165 -17.16 3.65 -7.75
C GLN A 165 -16.53 3.88 -9.13
N GLN A 166 -15.65 4.89 -9.23
CA GLN A 166 -14.95 5.28 -10.46
C GLN A 166 -13.69 4.46 -10.73
N GLY A 167 -13.32 3.55 -9.83
CA GLY A 167 -12.08 2.76 -9.93
C GLY A 167 -10.81 3.56 -9.60
N PHE A 168 -9.67 3.09 -10.11
CA PHE A 168 -8.33 3.62 -9.88
C PHE A 168 -7.66 3.93 -11.21
N TYR A 169 -7.38 5.20 -11.49
CA TYR A 169 -6.64 5.64 -12.69
C TYR A 169 -7.24 5.11 -14.01
N GLY A 170 -8.57 5.13 -14.13
CA GLY A 170 -9.30 4.63 -15.30
C GLY A 170 -9.46 3.11 -15.37
N TRP A 171 -8.92 2.36 -14.41
CA TRP A 171 -9.18 0.93 -14.24
C TRP A 171 -10.26 0.70 -13.18
N VAL A 172 -11.30 -0.05 -13.53
CA VAL A 172 -12.35 -0.48 -12.60
C VAL A 172 -12.10 -1.95 -12.22
N PRO A 173 -11.77 -2.24 -10.95
CA PRO A 173 -11.65 -3.60 -10.45
C PRO A 173 -12.98 -4.38 -10.51
N PRO A 174 -12.95 -5.72 -10.51
CA PRO A 174 -14.13 -6.57 -10.65
C PRO A 174 -14.97 -6.64 -9.35
N TYR A 175 -15.47 -5.51 -8.85
CA TYR A 175 -16.17 -5.44 -7.57
C TYR A 175 -17.41 -6.34 -7.49
N GLN A 176 -18.10 -6.56 -8.61
CA GLN A 176 -19.28 -7.43 -8.67
C GLN A 176 -18.96 -8.90 -8.37
N THR A 177 -17.75 -9.35 -8.69
CA THR A 177 -17.27 -10.72 -8.36
C THR A 177 -16.92 -10.85 -6.88
N PHE A 178 -16.64 -9.74 -6.19
CA PHE A 178 -16.27 -9.68 -4.78
C PHE A 178 -17.23 -8.77 -3.99
N PRO A 179 -18.50 -9.18 -3.82
CA PRO A 179 -19.51 -8.36 -3.13
C PRO A 179 -19.27 -8.28 -1.61
N ASP A 180 -18.51 -9.23 -1.06
CA ASP A 180 -18.12 -9.26 0.34
C ASP A 180 -17.25 -8.04 0.70
N GLN A 181 -17.45 -7.52 1.92
CA GLN A 181 -16.61 -6.49 2.51
C GLN A 181 -15.94 -7.02 3.78
N PRO A 182 -14.78 -6.44 4.18
CA PRO A 182 -14.19 -6.72 5.48
C PRO A 182 -15.22 -6.51 6.61
N PRO A 183 -15.21 -7.33 7.67
CA PRO A 183 -16.10 -7.15 8.81
C PRO A 183 -16.06 -5.72 9.38
N ALA A 184 -17.21 -5.23 9.84
CA ALA A 184 -17.29 -3.90 10.44
C ALA A 184 -16.32 -3.79 11.64
N GLY A 185 -15.52 -2.72 11.67
CA GLY A 185 -14.53 -2.50 12.72
C GLY A 185 -13.30 -3.41 12.64
N SER A 186 -13.07 -4.14 11.54
CA SER A 186 -11.91 -5.02 11.38
C SER A 186 -10.80 -4.46 10.50
N VAL A 187 -10.92 -3.21 10.05
CA VAL A 187 -9.91 -2.54 9.22
C VAL A 187 -9.30 -1.42 10.04
N PHE A 188 -7.98 -1.50 10.24
CA PHE A 188 -7.21 -0.55 11.02
C PHE A 188 -6.16 0.09 10.15
N VAL A 189 -5.86 1.36 10.42
CA VAL A 189 -4.82 2.13 9.75
C VAL A 189 -3.72 2.51 10.74
N GLN A 190 -2.47 2.42 10.29
CA GLN A 190 -1.31 3.01 10.96
C GLN A 190 -0.91 4.32 10.27
N GLU A 191 -0.37 5.26 11.03
CA GLU A 191 0.09 6.57 10.54
C GLU A 191 1.24 6.45 9.54
N ALA A 192 2.03 5.37 9.63
CA ALA A 192 3.18 5.17 8.76
C ALA A 192 2.73 4.90 7.31
N PRO A 193 3.24 5.65 6.31
CA PRO A 193 2.96 5.38 4.91
C PRO A 193 3.55 4.02 4.46
N PRO A 194 3.07 3.44 3.35
CA PRO A 194 3.70 2.27 2.75
C PRO A 194 5.18 2.55 2.40
N PRO A 195 6.10 1.62 2.69
CA PRO A 195 7.50 1.75 2.31
C PRO A 195 7.80 1.31 0.86
N TYR A 196 6.76 1.19 0.03
CA TYR A 196 6.81 0.81 -1.39
C TYR A 196 5.69 1.58 -2.11
N PRO A 197 5.83 1.83 -3.43
CA PRO A 197 4.81 2.57 -4.17
C PRO A 197 3.56 1.72 -4.38
N GLY A 198 2.41 2.40 -4.47
CA GLY A 198 1.14 1.80 -4.84
C GLY A 198 0.76 2.11 -6.28
N LEU A 199 -0.50 1.84 -6.63
CA LEU A 199 -1.08 2.14 -7.94
C LEU A 199 -0.85 3.58 -8.42
N GLY A 200 -0.79 4.53 -7.48
CA GLY A 200 -0.57 5.97 -7.72
C GLY A 200 0.85 6.47 -7.52
N GLY A 201 1.79 5.58 -7.21
CA GLY A 201 3.13 5.95 -6.73
C GLY A 201 3.21 6.02 -5.21
N TYR A 202 4.20 6.77 -4.71
CA TYR A 202 4.37 6.98 -3.27
C TYR A 202 3.31 7.96 -2.75
N PRO A 203 2.81 7.77 -1.52
CA PRO A 203 1.98 8.79 -0.89
C PRO A 203 2.74 10.11 -0.83
N ALA A 204 2.07 11.21 -1.18
CA ALA A 204 2.65 12.53 -1.00
C ALA A 204 2.94 12.76 0.50
N PRO A 205 4.06 13.40 0.88
CA PRO A 205 4.30 13.81 2.24
C PRO A 205 3.13 14.67 2.75
N PRO A 206 2.74 14.56 4.04
CA PRO A 206 1.70 15.41 4.61
C PRO A 206 2.05 16.89 4.38
N GLY A 207 1.21 17.61 3.62
CA GLY A 207 1.40 19.04 3.33
C GLY A 207 1.47 19.43 1.86
N TYR A 208 1.57 18.47 0.93
CA TYR A 208 1.41 18.76 -0.50
C TYR A 208 -0.07 18.61 -0.92
N PRO A 209 -0.68 19.62 -1.58
CA PRO A 209 -2.04 19.50 -2.07
C PRO A 209 -2.12 18.36 -3.10
N PRO A 210 -3.22 17.57 -3.12
CA PRO A 210 -3.40 16.54 -4.13
C PRO A 210 -3.42 17.20 -5.50
N GLN A 211 -2.44 16.85 -6.34
CA GLN A 211 -2.39 17.29 -7.72
C GLN A 211 -3.48 16.54 -8.49
N ASN A 212 -4.70 17.08 -8.45
CA ASN A 212 -5.77 16.71 -9.36
C ASN A 212 -5.23 16.79 -10.79
N GLY A 213 -5.48 15.73 -11.57
CA GLY A 213 -5.01 15.55 -12.94
C GLY A 213 -5.55 16.58 -13.93
N ALA A 214 -5.07 17.81 -13.83
CA ALA A 214 -5.11 18.77 -14.91
C ALA A 214 -3.96 18.44 -15.87
N SER A 215 -4.34 18.14 -17.11
CA SER A 215 -3.47 18.05 -18.28
C SER A 215 -2.36 19.09 -18.22
N ALA A 216 -1.11 18.64 -18.17
CA ALA A 216 0.03 19.53 -18.32
C ALA A 216 -0.08 20.22 -19.69
N PRO A 217 -0.09 21.57 -19.77
CA PRO A 217 0.08 22.22 -21.05
C PRO A 217 1.49 21.90 -21.55
N SER A 218 1.56 21.36 -22.76
CA SER A 218 2.78 21.02 -23.47
C SER A 218 3.77 22.18 -23.42
N ALA A 219 4.91 21.99 -22.76
CA ALA A 219 6.02 22.94 -22.79
C ALA A 219 6.63 22.98 -24.21
N PRO A 220 6.97 24.17 -24.76
CA PRO A 220 7.62 24.25 -26.05
C PRO A 220 9.04 23.66 -25.97
N ALA A 221 9.39 22.86 -26.97
CA ALA A 221 10.73 22.31 -27.12
C ALA A 221 11.76 23.43 -27.33
N GLY A 222 12.78 23.50 -26.47
CA GLY A 222 13.91 24.41 -26.68
C GLY A 222 14.68 24.80 -25.43
N ALA A 223 15.33 23.86 -24.75
CA ALA A 223 16.43 24.18 -23.84
C ALA A 223 17.45 23.01 -23.79
N PRO A 224 18.75 23.24 -24.01
CA PRO A 224 19.76 22.19 -24.05
C PRO A 224 20.15 21.71 -22.63
N PRO A 225 20.71 20.49 -22.50
CA PRO A 225 20.94 19.85 -21.20
C PRO A 225 22.14 20.47 -20.49
N VAL A 226 21.95 20.88 -19.22
CA VAL A 226 23.05 21.36 -18.35
C VAL A 226 23.88 20.18 -17.85
N GLY A 227 25.11 20.13 -18.33
CA GLY A 227 26.16 19.21 -17.91
C GLY A 227 26.79 19.60 -16.56
N PHE A 228 27.18 18.56 -15.85
CA PHE A 228 27.95 18.50 -14.63
C PHE A 228 29.32 19.22 -14.75
N TYR A 229 29.64 20.19 -13.89
CA TYR A 229 31.03 20.57 -13.58
C TYR A 229 31.22 21.07 -12.13
N THR A 230 32.41 20.72 -11.64
CA THR A 230 33.02 20.64 -10.30
C THR A 230 33.44 22.01 -9.68
N PRO A 231 33.88 22.06 -8.39
CA PRO A 231 33.92 23.27 -7.56
C PRO A 231 35.24 24.05 -7.62
N GLY A 232 35.15 25.38 -7.48
CA GLY A 232 36.26 26.22 -7.02
C GLY A 232 36.41 27.57 -7.76
N ALA A 233 35.94 28.66 -7.13
CA ALA A 233 36.49 30.03 -7.16
C ALA A 233 35.43 31.02 -6.61
N GLY A 234 35.79 31.81 -5.59
CA GLY A 234 34.90 32.85 -4.99
C GLY A 234 34.86 34.16 -5.80
N PRO A 235 34.51 35.30 -5.18
CA PRO A 235 33.23 35.63 -4.54
C PRO A 235 32.50 36.73 -5.33
N GLY A 236 31.16 36.66 -5.43
CA GLY A 236 30.32 37.64 -6.13
C GLY A 236 28.87 37.58 -5.65
N PRO A 237 28.10 38.67 -5.77
CA PRO A 237 27.31 39.22 -4.66
C PRO A 237 26.00 38.49 -4.37
N ALA A 238 25.70 38.37 -3.07
CA ALA A 238 24.44 37.88 -2.55
C ALA A 238 23.28 38.81 -2.96
N TYR A 239 22.32 38.28 -3.72
CA TYR A 239 21.01 38.90 -3.89
C TYR A 239 20.21 38.64 -2.61
N ALA A 240 20.09 39.67 -1.77
CA ALA A 240 19.15 39.69 -0.65
C ALA A 240 17.75 40.08 -1.17
N PRO A 241 16.66 39.40 -0.75
CA PRO A 241 15.31 39.84 -1.07
C PRO A 241 14.96 41.13 -0.31
N PRO A 242 14.13 42.03 -0.89
CA PRO A 242 13.78 43.31 -0.29
C PRO A 242 12.86 43.15 0.94
N PRO A 243 12.92 44.08 1.92
CA PRO A 243 12.07 44.03 3.11
C PRO A 243 10.60 44.39 2.80
N PRO A 244 9.63 43.78 3.49
CA PRO A 244 8.21 44.09 3.31
C PRO A 244 7.84 45.48 3.87
N GLN A 245 7.05 46.23 3.10
CA GLN A 245 6.49 47.54 3.45
C GLN A 245 5.26 47.40 4.40
N PRO A 246 5.03 48.34 5.35
CA PRO A 246 3.94 48.23 6.34
C PRO A 246 2.64 48.98 5.97
N GLY A 247 1.49 48.41 6.35
CA GLY A 247 0.15 49.06 6.45
C GLY A 247 -0.89 48.42 5.52
N TYR A 248 -2.13 48.08 5.90
CA TYR A 248 -2.98 48.48 7.02
C TYR A 248 -3.87 47.28 7.43
N TRP A 249 -3.97 46.98 8.73
CA TRP A 249 -5.03 46.11 9.26
C TRP A 249 -5.82 46.88 10.30
N GLU A 250 -7.07 47.20 9.98
CA GLU A 250 -8.02 47.79 10.91
C GLU A 250 -8.52 46.72 11.88
N ALA A 251 -8.38 46.95 13.19
CA ALA A 251 -8.81 46.02 14.22
C ALA A 251 -10.33 46.18 14.49
N PRO A 252 -11.09 45.08 14.71
CA PRO A 252 -12.52 45.18 15.02
C PRO A 252 -12.77 45.68 16.46
N PRO A 253 -13.91 46.37 16.72
CA PRO A 253 -14.18 46.99 18.03
C PRO A 253 -14.37 45.97 19.16
N ARG A 254 -13.85 46.30 20.35
CA ARG A 254 -14.06 45.55 21.60
C ARG A 254 -15.43 45.88 22.20
N TYR A 255 -16.19 44.85 22.57
CA TYR A 255 -17.40 44.99 23.38
C TYR A 255 -17.05 45.32 24.83
N GLN A 256 -17.62 46.41 25.37
CA GLN A 256 -17.64 46.71 26.80
C GLN A 256 -18.82 46.00 27.47
N LYS A 257 -18.54 45.21 28.52
CA LYS A 257 -19.54 44.75 29.48
C LYS A 257 -20.03 45.95 30.29
N LYS A 258 -21.36 46.09 30.43
CA LYS A 258 -21.96 46.98 31.42
C LYS A 258 -22.59 46.12 32.52
N ASN A 259 -22.03 46.23 33.73
CA ASN A 259 -22.68 45.85 34.97
C ASN A 259 -23.56 47.02 35.41
N ASP A 260 -24.72 46.67 35.97
CA ASP A 260 -25.72 47.44 36.71
C ASP A 260 -26.47 48.57 35.96
#